data_AF-A0A9P6R8C3-F1
#
_entry.id   AF-A0A9P6R8C3-F1
#
_cell.length_a   1.000
_cell.length_b   1.000
_cell.length_c   1.000
_cell.angle_alpha   90.00
_cell.angle_beta   90.00
_cell.angle_gamma   90.00
#
_symmetry.space_group_name_H-M   'P 1'
#
loop_
_entity.id
_entity.type
_entity.pdbx_description
1 polymer ?
#
loop_
_entity_poly.entity_id
_entity_poly.type
_entity_poly.pdbx_seq_one_letter_code
_entity_poly.pdbx_strand_id
1 'polypeptide(L)'
;MRVATSLLATLALVASTVMAGPRPSDTIVINKKVLQTSKVPFIPHNGTALFTNWVGLNVDFKYVQPIFDLVNATHSLSNGTLLSRGESHVTVILPPEYDNILHPAGVTIDELNALASHNNRLQRAKFEIECLGRVQVVSKPDNAFQQAVQIILKNFGDIVAYREDVYKLFVKKGGNPALFDPWNFTPHITLGYKIRDIFVEDGVFKGKNACIHKMVAK
;
A
#
# COMPACT_ATOMS: atom_id res chain seq x y z
N MET A 1 -12.50 -84.64 -12.53
CA MET A 1 -12.72 -83.74 -11.37
C MET A 1 -12.15 -82.38 -11.73
N ARG A 2 -13.01 -81.37 -11.97
CA ARG A 2 -12.62 -79.98 -12.22
C ARG A 2 -12.99 -79.17 -10.98
N VAL A 3 -12.02 -78.55 -10.33
CA VAL A 3 -12.24 -77.59 -9.25
C VAL A 3 -12.27 -76.20 -9.88
N ALA A 4 -13.42 -75.52 -9.82
CA ALA A 4 -13.58 -74.14 -10.25
C ALA A 4 -13.39 -73.23 -9.03
N THR A 5 -12.25 -72.56 -8.94
CA THR A 5 -11.97 -71.55 -7.92
C THR A 5 -12.51 -70.21 -8.41
N SER A 6 -13.57 -69.72 -7.78
CA SER A 6 -14.14 -68.40 -8.06
C SER A 6 -13.39 -67.35 -7.23
N LEU A 7 -12.59 -66.51 -7.89
CA LEU A 7 -11.99 -65.33 -7.26
C LEU A 7 -13.01 -64.18 -7.31
N LEU A 8 -13.61 -63.84 -6.17
CA LEU A 8 -14.35 -62.58 -6.01
C LEU A 8 -13.33 -61.47 -5.69
N ALA A 9 -13.09 -60.59 -6.65
CA ALA A 9 -12.35 -59.35 -6.43
C ALA A 9 -13.31 -58.29 -5.85
N THR A 10 -13.22 -58.04 -4.55
CA THR A 10 -13.93 -56.94 -3.90
C THR A 10 -13.21 -55.63 -4.24
N LEU A 11 -13.78 -54.85 -5.16
CA LEU A 11 -13.33 -53.51 -5.49
C LEU A 11 -13.75 -52.56 -4.35
N ALA A 12 -12.86 -52.28 -3.41
CA ALA A 12 -13.08 -51.27 -2.38
C ALA A 12 -13.01 -49.87 -3.02
N LEU A 13 -14.17 -49.23 -3.16
CA LEU A 13 -14.26 -47.83 -3.55
C LEU A 13 -13.73 -46.98 -2.39
N VAL A 14 -12.46 -46.56 -2.47
CA VAL A 14 -11.93 -45.54 -1.56
C VAL A 14 -12.54 -44.21 -1.99
N ALA A 15 -13.59 -43.79 -1.29
CA ALA A 15 -14.11 -42.45 -1.38
C ALA A 15 -13.04 -41.50 -0.83
N SER A 16 -12.18 -41.00 -1.71
CA SER A 16 -11.30 -39.86 -1.40
C SER A 16 -12.19 -38.67 -1.12
N THR A 17 -12.49 -38.44 0.16
CA THR A 17 -12.95 -37.14 0.63
C THR A 17 -11.81 -36.16 0.37
N VAL A 18 -11.84 -35.51 -0.79
CA VAL A 18 -11.11 -34.26 -0.98
C VAL A 18 -11.66 -33.33 0.08
N MET A 19 -10.95 -33.22 1.20
CA MET A 19 -11.22 -32.17 2.17
C MET A 19 -11.04 -30.86 1.43
N ALA A 20 -12.17 -30.21 1.11
CA ALA A 20 -12.14 -28.82 0.71
C ALA A 20 -11.46 -28.08 1.85
N GLY A 21 -10.19 -27.70 1.64
CA GLY A 21 -9.46 -26.89 2.60
C GLY A 21 -10.28 -25.63 2.94
N PRO A 22 -10.13 -25.07 4.15
CA PRO A 22 -10.80 -23.84 4.51
C PRO A 22 -10.52 -22.78 3.44
N ARG A 23 -11.58 -22.27 2.79
CA ARG A 23 -11.46 -21.20 1.80
C ARG A 23 -11.02 -19.93 2.53
N PRO A 24 -9.93 -19.25 2.13
CA PRO A 24 -9.57 -17.96 2.72
C PRO A 24 -10.58 -16.93 2.23
N SER A 25 -11.57 -16.62 3.07
CA SER A 25 -12.63 -15.67 2.77
C SER A 25 -12.98 -14.82 3.99
N ASP A 26 -12.04 -14.64 4.92
CA ASP A 26 -12.26 -13.71 6.02
C ASP A 26 -11.89 -12.30 5.53
N THR A 27 -12.94 -11.54 5.23
CA THR A 27 -12.81 -10.11 4.96
C THR A 27 -12.18 -9.45 6.18
N ILE A 28 -11.05 -8.77 6.00
CA ILE A 28 -10.40 -8.04 7.08
C ILE A 28 -11.19 -6.76 7.35
N VAL A 29 -11.58 -6.56 8.61
CA VAL A 29 -12.32 -5.38 9.04
C VAL A 29 -11.38 -4.39 9.72
N ILE A 30 -11.37 -3.15 9.26
CA ILE A 30 -10.66 -2.03 9.88
C ILE A 30 -11.65 -1.01 10.41
N ASN A 31 -11.29 -0.33 11.50
CA ASN A 31 -12.13 0.70 12.10
C ASN A 31 -12.35 1.86 11.11
N LYS A 32 -13.61 2.22 10.83
CA LYS A 32 -13.92 3.29 9.86
C LYS A 32 -13.33 4.65 10.22
N LYS A 33 -12.93 4.87 11.47
CA LYS A 33 -12.25 6.10 11.89
C LYS A 33 -10.89 6.29 11.19
N VAL A 34 -10.31 5.23 10.60
CA VAL A 34 -9.15 5.34 9.71
C VAL A 34 -9.39 6.29 8.52
N LEU A 35 -10.64 6.45 8.08
CA LEU A 35 -11.04 7.36 7.00
C LEU A 35 -11.29 8.81 7.49
N GLN A 36 -11.15 9.10 8.78
CA GLN A 36 -11.41 10.42 9.37
C GLN A 36 -10.13 11.26 9.44
N THR A 37 -9.42 11.36 8.32
CA THR A 37 -8.11 12.04 8.23
C THR A 37 -8.20 13.54 8.49
N SER A 38 -9.38 14.15 8.33
CA SER A 38 -9.62 15.55 8.68
C SER A 38 -9.47 15.87 10.17
N LYS A 39 -9.45 14.85 11.04
CA LYS A 39 -9.21 14.95 12.47
C LYS A 39 -7.74 14.74 12.87
N VAL A 40 -6.89 14.40 11.90
CA VAL A 40 -5.46 14.20 12.09
C VAL A 40 -4.74 15.44 11.57
N PRO A 41 -3.78 16.01 12.31
CA PRO A 41 -3.04 17.17 11.84
C PRO A 41 -2.22 16.83 10.59
N PHE A 42 -2.14 17.79 9.67
CA PHE A 42 -1.11 17.76 8.64
C PHE A 42 0.26 17.95 9.29
N ILE A 43 1.23 17.12 8.91
CA ILE A 43 2.61 17.19 9.39
C ILE A 43 3.48 17.44 8.16
N PRO A 44 4.20 18.57 8.08
CA PRO A 44 5.14 18.81 6.99
C PRO A 44 6.38 17.91 7.15
N HIS A 45 6.87 17.38 6.03
CA HIS A 45 8.08 16.57 6.00
C HIS A 45 9.16 17.30 5.20
N ASN A 46 9.93 18.10 5.94
CA ASN A 46 10.99 18.94 5.43
C ASN A 46 12.33 18.45 5.96
N GLY A 47 13.26 18.13 5.08
CA GLY A 47 14.61 17.77 5.45
C GLY A 47 15.65 18.34 4.50
N THR A 48 16.90 18.32 4.94
CA THR A 48 18.04 18.90 4.21
C THR A 48 18.79 17.89 3.36
N ALA A 49 18.52 16.59 3.55
CA ALA A 49 19.17 15.52 2.79
C ALA A 49 18.28 15.04 1.63
N LEU A 50 18.89 14.38 0.64
CA LEU A 50 18.16 13.75 -0.44
C LEU A 50 17.14 12.74 0.10
N PHE A 51 15.98 12.71 -0.54
CA PHE A 51 14.84 11.85 -0.27
C PHE A 51 14.20 12.03 1.11
N THR A 52 14.44 13.16 1.76
CA THR A 52 13.81 13.50 3.05
C THR A 52 12.59 14.42 2.92
N ASN A 53 12.38 15.02 1.75
CA ASN A 53 11.25 15.90 1.46
C ASN A 53 10.15 15.13 0.74
N TRP A 54 8.92 15.17 1.28
CA TRP A 54 7.76 14.53 0.69
C TRP A 54 6.47 15.12 1.27
N VAL A 55 5.33 14.79 0.67
CA VAL A 55 4.02 15.24 1.18
C VAL A 55 3.14 14.04 1.50
N GLY A 56 2.62 14.00 2.72
CA GLY A 56 1.78 12.93 3.24
C GLY A 56 0.35 13.38 3.55
N LEU A 57 -0.60 12.48 3.30
CA LEU A 57 -1.92 12.51 3.93
C LEU A 57 -1.87 11.60 5.16
N ASN A 58 -1.91 12.20 6.34
CA ASN A 58 -1.74 11.47 7.61
C ASN A 58 -3.01 10.74 8.00
N VAL A 59 -2.81 9.51 8.46
CA VAL A 59 -3.84 8.62 8.97
C VAL A 59 -3.52 8.31 10.43
N ASP A 60 -4.54 8.26 11.27
CA ASP A 60 -4.34 8.02 12.70
C ASP A 60 -3.89 6.57 12.93
N PHE A 61 -2.62 6.39 13.28
CA PHE A 61 -1.97 5.09 13.40
C PHE A 61 -2.67 4.18 14.40
N LYS A 62 -3.38 4.72 15.40
CA LYS A 62 -4.15 3.90 16.37
C LYS A 62 -5.19 2.99 15.68
N TYR A 63 -5.70 3.39 14.51
CA TYR A 63 -6.68 2.60 13.75
C TYR A 63 -6.04 1.67 12.72
N VAL A 64 -4.75 1.87 12.44
CA VAL A 64 -3.95 1.04 11.53
C VAL A 64 -3.20 -0.05 12.29
N GLN A 65 -2.73 0.25 13.50
CA GLN A 65 -1.94 -0.65 14.36
C GLN A 65 -2.60 -2.02 14.56
N PRO A 66 -3.92 -2.15 14.85
CA PRO A 66 -4.53 -3.48 14.99
C PRO A 66 -4.47 -4.34 13.72
N ILE A 67 -4.46 -3.71 12.54
CA ILE A 67 -4.31 -4.42 11.27
C ILE A 67 -2.86 -4.84 11.06
N PHE A 68 -1.91 -3.97 11.42
CA PHE A 68 -0.49 -4.35 11.43
C PHE A 68 -0.25 -5.55 12.36
N ASP A 69 -0.76 -5.52 13.59
CA ASP A 69 -0.59 -6.60 14.57
C ASP A 69 -1.18 -7.92 14.04
N LEU A 70 -2.39 -7.87 13.45
CA LEU A 70 -3.02 -9.02 12.80
C LEU A 70 -2.16 -9.58 11.67
N VAL A 71 -1.71 -8.72 10.76
CA VAL A 71 -0.86 -9.11 9.62
C VAL A 71 0.43 -9.74 10.13
N ASN A 72 1.08 -9.11 11.10
CA ASN A 72 2.38 -9.54 11.61
C ASN A 72 2.28 -10.90 12.32
N ALA A 73 1.21 -11.13 13.09
CA ALA A 73 0.94 -12.40 13.75
C ALA A 73 0.53 -13.54 12.78
N THR A 74 0.09 -13.20 11.56
CA THR A 74 -0.44 -14.17 10.60
C THR A 74 0.60 -14.50 9.53
N HIS A 75 1.25 -15.67 9.66
CA HIS A 75 2.33 -16.09 8.74
C HIS A 75 1.93 -16.06 7.26
N SER A 76 0.68 -16.44 6.92
CA SER A 76 0.18 -16.42 5.53
C SER A 76 0.06 -15.02 4.93
N LEU A 77 0.02 -13.97 5.77
CA LEU A 77 -0.02 -12.56 5.35
C LEU A 77 1.39 -11.97 5.30
N SER A 78 2.18 -12.14 6.35
CA SER A 78 3.47 -11.44 6.54
C SER A 78 4.71 -12.20 6.08
N ASN A 79 4.62 -13.52 5.89
CA ASN A 79 5.80 -14.39 5.68
C ASN A 79 6.89 -14.12 6.75
N GLY A 80 6.47 -14.10 8.02
CA GLY A 80 7.30 -13.81 9.21
C GLY A 80 7.25 -12.34 9.65
N THR A 81 8.12 -11.94 10.58
CA THR A 81 8.05 -10.61 11.22
C THR A 81 8.24 -9.45 10.23
N LEU A 82 7.39 -8.44 10.33
CA LEU A 82 7.51 -7.14 9.67
C LEU A 82 7.91 -6.06 10.67
N LEU A 83 8.63 -5.07 10.19
CA LEU A 83 8.90 -3.81 10.85
C LEU A 83 7.73 -2.85 10.61
N SER A 84 7.37 -2.10 11.64
CA SER A 84 6.44 -0.97 11.55
C SER A 84 7.20 0.34 11.69
N ARG A 85 6.66 1.40 11.07
CA ARG A 85 7.15 2.77 11.25
C ARG A 85 6.63 3.44 12.53
N GLY A 86 5.60 2.87 13.16
CA GLY A 86 4.89 3.51 14.28
C GLY A 86 4.03 4.72 13.88
N GLU A 87 3.82 4.90 12.58
CA GLU A 87 3.04 5.98 11.98
C GLU A 87 2.31 5.44 10.73
N SER A 88 1.31 6.18 10.23
CA SER A 88 0.63 5.83 8.98
C SER A 88 0.25 7.05 8.16
N HIS A 89 0.52 6.97 6.86
CA HIS A 89 0.12 7.99 5.90
C HIS A 89 -0.07 7.38 4.51
N VAL A 90 -0.67 8.17 3.61
CA VAL A 90 -0.54 8.00 2.17
C VAL A 90 0.53 8.97 1.69
N THR A 91 1.60 8.47 1.07
CA THR A 91 2.61 9.35 0.46
C THR A 91 2.00 9.89 -0.82
N VAL A 92 1.75 11.20 -0.88
CA VAL A 92 1.03 11.86 -1.99
C VAL A 92 1.99 12.48 -2.99
N ILE A 93 3.11 13.02 -2.53
CA ILE A 93 4.28 13.36 -3.36
C ILE A 93 5.44 12.53 -2.83
N LEU A 94 5.99 11.66 -3.67
CA LEU A 94 7.08 10.77 -3.30
C LEU A 94 8.40 11.55 -3.21
N PRO A 95 9.34 11.13 -2.35
CA PRO A 95 10.68 11.73 -2.32
C PRO A 95 11.37 11.83 -3.69
N PRO A 96 11.44 10.77 -4.53
CA PRO A 96 11.99 10.88 -5.88
C PRO A 96 11.21 11.81 -6.82
N GLU A 97 9.88 11.95 -6.65
CA GLU A 97 9.12 12.95 -7.42
C GLU A 97 9.53 14.36 -7.04
N TYR A 98 9.73 14.63 -5.75
CA TYR A 98 10.18 15.94 -5.30
C TYR A 98 11.62 16.23 -5.77
N ASP A 99 12.59 15.40 -5.39
CA ASP A 99 14.01 15.71 -5.59
C ASP A 99 14.44 15.69 -7.07
N ASN A 100 13.85 14.79 -7.87
CA ASN A 100 14.30 14.61 -9.27
C ASN A 100 13.44 15.36 -10.29
N ILE A 101 12.21 15.77 -9.94
CA ILE A 101 11.27 16.37 -10.90
C ILE A 101 10.82 17.76 -10.46
N LEU A 102 10.21 17.89 -9.28
CA LEU A 102 9.59 19.15 -8.85
C LEU A 102 10.64 20.19 -8.42
N HIS A 103 11.59 19.79 -7.57
CA HIS A 103 12.62 20.68 -7.04
C HIS A 103 13.55 21.25 -8.13
N PRO A 104 14.02 20.49 -9.13
CA PRO A 104 14.82 21.03 -10.24
C PRO A 104 14.09 22.09 -11.07
N ALA A 105 12.75 22.08 -11.10
CA ALA A 105 11.95 23.11 -11.74
C ALA A 105 11.70 24.35 -10.83
N GLY A 106 12.24 24.38 -9.62
CA GLY A 106 12.07 25.50 -8.69
C GLY A 106 10.78 25.49 -7.88
N VAL A 107 10.10 24.34 -7.78
CA VAL A 107 9.03 24.11 -6.80
C VAL A 107 9.68 23.80 -5.45
N THR A 108 9.29 24.51 -4.40
CA THR A 108 9.84 24.26 -3.04
C THR A 108 8.92 23.36 -2.22
N ILE A 109 9.49 22.60 -1.28
CA ILE A 109 8.68 21.79 -0.34
C ILE A 109 7.70 22.66 0.47
N ASP A 110 8.08 23.90 0.78
CA ASP A 110 7.20 24.85 1.48
C ASP A 110 5.99 25.26 0.64
N GLU A 111 6.14 25.42 -0.67
CA GLU A 111 4.99 25.67 -1.58
C GLU A 111 4.06 24.45 -1.59
N LEU A 112 4.61 23.23 -1.62
CA LEU A 112 3.83 22.00 -1.58
C LEU A 112 3.07 21.82 -0.25
N ASN A 113 3.74 22.09 0.87
CA ASN A 113 3.15 22.08 2.20
C ASN A 113 2.09 23.17 2.37
N ALA A 114 2.32 24.36 1.81
CA ALA A 114 1.33 25.44 1.82
C ALA A 114 0.08 25.02 1.05
N LEU A 115 0.21 24.40 -0.13
CA LEU A 115 -0.92 23.84 -0.87
C LEU A 115 -1.66 22.75 -0.05
N ALA A 116 -0.92 21.88 0.65
CA ALA A 116 -1.50 20.76 1.39
C ALA A 116 -2.23 21.21 2.66
N SER A 117 -1.66 22.18 3.37
CA SER A 117 -2.17 22.71 4.63
C SER A 117 -3.22 23.81 4.45
N HIS A 118 -3.26 24.49 3.29
CA HIS A 118 -4.22 25.56 3.03
C HIS A 118 -5.64 25.07 3.25
N ASN A 119 -6.35 25.70 4.20
CA ASN A 119 -7.66 25.25 4.63
C ASN A 119 -7.70 23.73 4.92
N ASN A 120 -6.66 23.09 5.45
CA ASN A 120 -6.62 21.63 5.67
C ASN A 120 -6.89 20.78 4.39
N ARG A 121 -6.48 21.28 3.22
CA ARG A 121 -6.82 20.72 1.89
C ARG A 121 -6.54 19.23 1.75
N LEU A 122 -5.35 18.78 2.15
CA LEU A 122 -4.96 17.38 1.96
C LEU A 122 -5.60 16.46 3.00
N GLN A 123 -5.62 16.85 4.28
CA GLN A 123 -6.23 16.01 5.32
C GLN A 123 -7.74 15.85 5.18
N ARG A 124 -8.43 16.76 4.46
CA ARG A 124 -9.84 16.58 4.10
C ARG A 124 -10.09 15.69 2.88
N ALA A 125 -9.04 15.28 2.17
CA ALA A 125 -9.20 14.47 0.98
C ALA A 125 -9.82 13.11 1.31
N LYS A 126 -10.82 12.71 0.52
CA LYS A 126 -11.53 11.44 0.69
C LYS A 126 -10.87 10.34 -0.11
N PHE A 127 -10.94 9.14 0.44
CA PHE A 127 -10.57 7.89 -0.22
C PHE A 127 -11.38 6.74 0.40
N GLU A 128 -11.35 5.59 -0.26
CA GLU A 128 -11.89 4.34 0.23
C GLU A 128 -10.82 3.25 0.26
N ILE A 129 -11.07 2.20 1.04
CA ILE A 129 -10.21 1.03 1.12
C ILE A 129 -10.62 0.02 0.04
N GLU A 130 -9.64 -0.41 -0.77
CA GLU A 130 -9.84 -1.45 -1.78
C GLU A 130 -9.55 -2.83 -1.21
N CYS A 131 -8.34 -3.05 -0.69
CA CYS A 131 -7.87 -4.36 -0.28
C CYS A 131 -6.63 -4.29 0.63
N LEU A 132 -6.29 -5.42 1.24
CA LEU A 132 -4.95 -5.66 1.78
C LEU A 132 -4.06 -6.10 0.63
N GLY A 133 -3.00 -5.35 0.37
CA GLY A 133 -2.00 -5.63 -0.64
C GLY A 133 -0.73 -6.19 -0.05
N ARG A 134 -0.06 -7.07 -0.80
CA ARG A 134 1.29 -7.55 -0.51
C ARG A 134 2.16 -7.47 -1.75
N VAL A 135 3.38 -6.98 -1.57
CA VAL A 135 4.41 -7.00 -2.60
C VAL A 135 5.67 -7.67 -2.05
N GLN A 136 6.37 -8.37 -2.93
CA GLN A 136 7.57 -9.14 -2.60
C GLN A 136 8.59 -8.95 -3.72
N VAL A 137 9.85 -8.80 -3.36
CA VAL A 137 10.96 -8.71 -4.32
C VAL A 137 12.22 -9.30 -3.70
N VAL A 138 13.10 -9.82 -4.53
CA VAL A 138 14.46 -10.16 -4.11
C VAL A 138 15.34 -8.99 -4.54
N SER A 139 15.82 -8.20 -3.59
CA SER A 139 16.63 -7.01 -3.90
C SER A 139 18.00 -7.42 -4.40
N LYS A 140 18.48 -6.75 -5.45
CA LYS A 140 19.85 -6.87 -5.95
C LYS A 140 20.71 -5.72 -5.40
N PRO A 141 22.02 -5.93 -5.15
CA PRO A 141 22.80 -7.16 -5.39
C PRO A 141 22.72 -8.22 -4.28
N ASP A 142 22.20 -7.88 -3.10
CA ASP A 142 22.34 -8.68 -1.88
C ASP A 142 21.49 -9.96 -1.84
N ASN A 143 20.65 -10.20 -2.86
CA ASN A 143 19.68 -11.29 -2.94
C ASN A 143 18.78 -11.41 -1.69
N ALA A 144 18.55 -10.30 -1.00
CA ALA A 144 17.74 -10.26 0.21
C ALA A 144 16.26 -10.28 -0.16
N PHE A 145 15.49 -11.17 0.48
CA PHE A 145 14.05 -11.20 0.35
C PHE A 145 13.44 -9.98 1.05
N GLN A 146 12.72 -9.16 0.29
CA GLN A 146 11.97 -8.02 0.75
C GLN A 146 10.47 -8.29 0.63
N GLN A 147 9.72 -7.77 1.57
CA GLN A 147 8.26 -7.75 1.51
C GLN A 147 7.75 -6.45 2.11
N ALA A 148 6.67 -5.93 1.53
CA ALA A 148 5.84 -4.91 2.15
C ALA A 148 4.36 -5.32 2.09
N VAL A 149 3.64 -5.02 3.17
CA VAL A 149 2.18 -5.20 3.26
C VAL A 149 1.55 -3.82 3.46
N GLN A 150 0.43 -3.58 2.80
CA GLN A 150 -0.12 -2.24 2.64
C GLN A 150 -1.64 -2.29 2.46
N ILE A 151 -2.33 -1.22 2.84
CA ILE A 151 -3.74 -1.02 2.52
C ILE A 151 -3.81 -0.27 1.18
N ILE A 152 -4.38 -0.89 0.16
CA ILE A 152 -4.57 -0.28 -1.16
C ILE A 152 -5.85 0.56 -1.14
N LEU A 153 -5.79 1.75 -1.74
CA LEU A 153 -6.90 2.69 -1.75
C LEU A 153 -7.59 2.75 -3.12
N LYS A 154 -8.85 3.18 -3.12
CA LYS A 154 -9.64 3.55 -4.31
C LYS A 154 -10.42 4.84 -4.06
N ASN A 155 -11.10 5.35 -5.08
CA ASN A 155 -11.96 6.54 -4.99
C ASN A 155 -11.26 7.75 -4.33
N PHE A 156 -10.00 7.98 -4.72
CA PHE A 156 -9.09 8.97 -4.13
C PHE A 156 -8.97 10.27 -4.94
N GLY A 157 -10.05 10.67 -5.62
CA GLY A 157 -10.06 11.83 -6.51
C GLY A 157 -9.61 13.13 -5.85
N ASP A 158 -9.92 13.34 -4.57
CA ASP A 158 -9.49 14.52 -3.82
C ASP A 158 -7.96 14.59 -3.64
N ILE A 159 -7.30 13.43 -3.55
CA ILE A 159 -5.84 13.30 -3.46
C ILE A 159 -5.22 13.64 -4.82
N VAL A 160 -5.80 13.13 -5.91
CA VAL A 160 -5.35 13.46 -7.27
C VAL A 160 -5.53 14.94 -7.56
N ALA A 161 -6.64 15.54 -7.14
CA ALA A 161 -6.86 16.98 -7.32
C ALA A 161 -5.77 17.82 -6.60
N TYR A 162 -5.20 17.34 -5.48
CA TYR A 162 -4.03 18.01 -4.89
C TYR A 162 -2.79 17.85 -5.78
N ARG A 163 -2.54 16.65 -6.33
CA ARG A 163 -1.45 16.42 -7.29
C ARG A 163 -1.62 17.27 -8.56
N GLU A 164 -2.84 17.51 -9.02
CA GLU A 164 -3.14 18.43 -10.13
C GLU A 164 -2.80 19.89 -9.79
N ASP A 165 -3.04 20.33 -8.56
CA ASP A 165 -2.62 21.66 -8.09
C ASP A 165 -1.08 21.78 -8.06
N VAL A 166 -0.40 20.71 -7.65
CA VAL A 166 1.08 20.61 -7.73
C VAL A 166 1.55 20.65 -9.18
N TYR A 167 0.89 19.94 -10.10
CA TYR A 167 1.22 19.98 -11.52
C TYR A 167 1.08 21.38 -12.11
N LYS A 168 0.00 22.11 -11.78
CA LYS A 168 -0.17 23.51 -12.21
C LYS A 168 0.97 24.39 -11.72
N LEU A 169 1.39 24.22 -10.46
CA LEU A 169 2.53 24.94 -9.89
C LEU A 169 3.84 24.59 -10.63
N PHE A 170 4.09 23.30 -10.85
CA PHE A 170 5.26 22.78 -11.56
C PHE A 170 5.37 23.35 -12.99
N VAL A 171 4.29 23.30 -13.77
CA VAL A 171 4.24 23.86 -15.13
C VAL A 171 4.43 25.38 -15.09
N LYS A 172 3.79 26.08 -14.14
CA LYS A 172 3.95 27.53 -13.96
C LYS A 172 5.41 27.93 -13.69
N LYS A 173 6.19 27.05 -13.05
CA LYS A 173 7.62 27.26 -12.76
C LYS A 173 8.53 26.87 -13.93
N GLY A 174 7.98 26.45 -15.07
CA GLY A 174 8.74 26.04 -16.26
C GLY A 174 9.13 24.57 -16.26
N GLY A 175 8.55 23.75 -15.37
CA GLY A 175 8.75 22.31 -15.36
C GLY A 175 8.23 21.63 -16.63
N ASN A 176 8.92 20.59 -17.08
CA ASN A 176 8.50 19.80 -18.25
C ASN A 176 7.27 18.93 -17.90
N PRO A 177 6.08 19.20 -18.47
CA PRO A 177 4.83 18.50 -18.14
C PRO A 177 4.90 16.97 -18.29
N ALA A 178 5.77 16.45 -19.16
CA ALA A 178 5.92 15.02 -19.39
C ALA A 178 6.59 14.28 -18.22
N LEU A 179 7.23 15.00 -17.29
CA LEU A 179 7.96 14.40 -16.17
C LEU A 179 7.11 14.18 -14.92
N PHE A 180 5.95 14.83 -14.81
CA PHE A 180 5.07 14.68 -13.66
C PHE A 180 3.63 14.48 -14.12
N ASP A 181 3.11 13.28 -13.88
CA ASP A 181 1.70 12.96 -14.12
C ASP A 181 0.97 12.83 -12.77
N PRO A 182 -0.02 13.70 -12.48
CA PRO A 182 -0.87 13.58 -11.30
C PRO A 182 -1.55 12.22 -11.14
N TRP A 183 -1.81 11.52 -12.25
CA TRP A 183 -2.54 10.24 -12.29
C TRP A 183 -1.63 9.01 -12.28
N ASN A 184 -0.32 9.16 -12.49
CA ASN A 184 0.65 8.08 -12.31
C ASN A 184 0.91 7.85 -10.81
N PHE A 185 -0.11 7.36 -10.12
CA PHE A 185 -0.18 7.34 -8.67
C PHE A 185 -0.95 6.11 -8.17
N THR A 186 -0.33 5.33 -7.30
CA THR A 186 -0.96 4.17 -6.64
C THR A 186 -1.03 4.40 -5.13
N PRO A 187 -2.07 5.07 -4.62
CA PRO A 187 -2.16 5.42 -3.21
C PRO A 187 -2.32 4.17 -2.34
N HIS A 188 -1.50 4.10 -1.31
CA HIS A 188 -1.50 3.03 -0.33
C HIS A 188 -1.07 3.57 1.04
N ILE A 189 -1.44 2.84 2.10
CA ILE A 189 -0.92 3.03 3.46
C ILE A 189 -0.03 1.82 3.76
N THR A 190 1.27 2.03 3.94
CA THR A 190 2.18 0.94 4.33
C THR A 190 1.88 0.49 5.76
N LEU A 191 1.63 -0.80 5.96
CA LEU A 191 1.46 -1.39 7.29
C LEU A 191 2.81 -1.79 7.89
N GLY A 192 3.64 -2.44 7.08
CA GLY A 192 4.96 -2.87 7.49
C GLY A 192 5.76 -3.49 6.36
N TYR A 193 7.06 -3.62 6.60
CA TYR A 193 8.05 -4.10 5.62
C TYR A 193 9.12 -4.96 6.29
N LYS A 194 9.92 -5.68 5.50
CA LYS A 194 10.99 -6.54 6.04
C LYS A 194 12.25 -5.78 6.41
N ILE A 195 12.93 -5.20 5.43
CA ILE A 195 14.23 -4.52 5.64
C ILE A 195 14.07 -3.02 5.34
N ARG A 196 13.50 -2.70 4.17
CA ARG A 196 13.21 -1.32 3.76
C ARG A 196 11.90 -1.22 2.99
N ASP A 197 11.49 0.01 2.72
CA ASP A 197 10.44 0.27 1.74
C ASP A 197 10.84 -0.17 0.34
N ILE A 198 9.84 -0.66 -0.40
CA ILE A 198 9.95 -1.11 -1.78
C ILE A 198 9.34 -0.03 -2.67
N PHE A 199 10.01 0.36 -3.75
CA PHE A 199 9.54 1.39 -4.68
C PHE A 199 9.39 0.84 -6.11
N VAL A 200 8.94 1.68 -7.04
CA VAL A 200 8.71 1.27 -8.44
C VAL A 200 10.03 0.94 -9.15
N GLU A 201 11.12 1.55 -8.70
CA GLU A 201 12.50 1.31 -9.14
C GLU A 201 12.95 -0.13 -8.82
N ASP A 202 12.30 -0.80 -7.86
CA ASP A 202 12.50 -2.22 -7.57
C ASP A 202 11.71 -3.14 -8.54
N GLY A 203 11.02 -2.58 -9.53
CA GLY A 203 10.18 -3.32 -10.48
C GLY A 203 8.83 -3.75 -9.91
N VAL A 204 8.42 -3.15 -8.80
CA VAL A 204 7.24 -3.55 -8.02
C VAL A 204 6.13 -2.52 -8.14
N PHE A 205 4.96 -2.97 -8.61
CA PHE A 205 3.76 -2.16 -8.69
C PHE A 205 2.82 -2.45 -7.52
N LYS A 206 2.45 -1.39 -6.80
CA LYS A 206 1.71 -1.44 -5.53
C LYS A 206 0.21 -1.16 -5.70
N GLY A 207 -0.36 -1.43 -6.87
CA GLY A 207 -1.78 -1.19 -7.17
C GLY A 207 -2.67 -2.39 -6.85
N LYS A 208 -3.80 -2.49 -7.56
CA LYS A 208 -4.76 -3.60 -7.40
C LYS A 208 -4.14 -4.98 -7.67
N ASN A 209 -3.08 -5.04 -8.48
CA ASN A 209 -2.31 -6.26 -8.74
C ASN A 209 -1.67 -6.86 -7.48
N ALA A 210 -1.49 -6.06 -6.42
CA ALA A 210 -0.93 -6.50 -5.15
C ALA A 210 -2.00 -7.05 -4.19
N CYS A 211 -3.30 -6.95 -4.50
CA CYS A 211 -4.37 -7.36 -3.58
C CYS A 211 -4.31 -8.86 -3.24
N ILE A 212 -4.31 -9.16 -1.94
CA ILE A 212 -4.34 -10.54 -1.42
C ILE A 212 -5.58 -10.84 -0.59
N HIS A 213 -6.20 -9.84 0.05
CA HIS A 213 -7.43 -10.02 0.84
C HIS A 213 -8.37 -8.84 0.70
N LYS A 214 -9.68 -9.11 0.75
CA LYS A 214 -10.70 -8.06 0.82
C LYS A 214 -10.60 -7.35 2.18
N MET A 215 -10.71 -6.02 2.15
CA MET A 215 -10.81 -5.20 3.34
C MET A 215 -12.10 -4.38 3.32
N VAL A 216 -12.68 -4.13 4.49
CA VAL A 216 -13.82 -3.22 4.67
C VAL A 216 -13.63 -2.34 5.90
N ALA A 217 -14.00 -1.08 5.77
CA ALA A 217 -14.08 -0.15 6.88
C ALA A 217 -15.46 -0.25 7.56
N LYS A 218 -15.51 -0.52 8.87
CA LYS A 218 -16.75 -0.59 9.66
C LYS A 218 -16.67 0.27 10.93
#